data_AF-A0A7M5X973-F1
#
_entry.id   AF-A0A7M5X973-F1
#
_cell.length_a   1.000
_cell.length_b   1.000
_cell.length_c   1.000
_cell.angle_alpha   90.00
_cell.angle_beta   90.00
_cell.angle_gamma   90.00
#
_symmetry.space_group_name_H-M   'P 1'
#
loop_
_entity.id
_entity.type
_entity.pdbx_description
1 polymer ?
#
loop_
_entity_poly.entity_id
_entity_poly.type
_entity_poly.pdbx_seq_one_letter_code
_entity_poly.pdbx_strand_id
1 'polypeptide(L)'
;MEYYQLLPIEENLKHQVDEFKSYQLLLNIHDQAFIQRLLIDFFEESSSVLRLKEPSCRFQTVFSLYLSWSSGNFYRFFKKCHGLSFLESCCLLEHFTTIRVHFLDVLSAGFQSKHFKFNLEKMQDWFCFDNEKDLYEFLKHFNLPFDENNKQVNFQQKKTFQLESRSDRFDLIRKCTYIKLIENSRELESKNYTQVILPT
;
A
#
# COMPACT_ATOMS: atom_id res chain seq x y z
N MET A 1 3.98 -21.96 -9.82
CA MET A 1 5.37 -21.70 -9.36
C MET A 1 6.40 -22.56 -10.07
N GLU A 2 6.00 -23.62 -10.79
CA GLU A 2 6.93 -24.55 -11.45
C GLU A 2 7.76 -23.93 -12.60
N TYR A 3 7.30 -22.85 -13.25
CA TYR A 3 7.96 -22.33 -14.46
C TYR A 3 9.35 -21.71 -14.21
N TYR A 4 9.50 -20.87 -13.18
CA TYR A 4 10.77 -20.18 -12.91
C TYR A 4 11.78 -21.06 -12.14
N GLN A 5 11.33 -22.15 -11.53
CA GLN A 5 12.20 -23.09 -10.82
C GLN A 5 13.03 -23.97 -11.76
N LEU A 6 12.67 -24.02 -13.06
CA LEU A 6 13.26 -24.92 -14.04
C LEU A 6 14.26 -24.23 -14.99
N LEU A 7 14.42 -22.91 -14.91
CA LEU A 7 15.32 -22.17 -15.80
C LEU A 7 16.62 -21.81 -15.07
N PRO A 8 17.80 -22.00 -15.70
CA PRO A 8 19.03 -21.39 -15.20
C PRO A 8 18.85 -19.87 -15.22
N ILE A 9 18.81 -19.26 -14.04
CA ILE A 9 18.49 -17.84 -13.87
C ILE A 9 19.71 -17.02 -14.33
N GLU A 10 19.65 -16.50 -15.55
CA GLU A 10 20.54 -15.42 -15.99
C GLU A 10 20.26 -14.15 -15.17
N GLU A 11 21.26 -13.27 -15.01
CA GLU A 11 21.13 -12.05 -14.18
C GLU A 11 19.95 -11.15 -14.63
N ASN A 12 19.60 -11.19 -15.92
CA ASN A 12 18.40 -10.52 -16.48
C ASN A 12 17.07 -11.15 -16.03
N LEU A 13 17.01 -12.47 -15.80
CA LEU A 13 15.80 -13.11 -15.27
C LEU A 13 15.62 -12.81 -13.77
N LYS A 14 16.71 -12.60 -13.02
CA LYS A 14 16.63 -12.31 -11.58
C LYS A 14 15.78 -11.06 -11.28
N HIS A 15 16.00 -9.99 -12.03
CA HIS A 15 15.22 -8.75 -11.88
C HIS A 15 13.71 -8.98 -12.09
N GLN A 16 13.35 -9.80 -13.08
CA GLN A 16 11.95 -10.14 -13.37
C GLN A 16 11.34 -11.04 -12.28
N VAL A 17 12.12 -11.97 -11.73
CA VAL A 17 11.68 -12.83 -10.62
C VAL A 17 11.42 -11.99 -9.37
N ASP A 18 12.33 -11.09 -9.00
CA ASP A 18 12.15 -10.21 -7.84
C ASP A 18 10.94 -9.27 -8.02
N GLU A 19 10.74 -8.75 -9.23
CA GLU A 19 9.57 -7.94 -9.58
C GLU A 19 8.28 -8.75 -9.44
N PHE A 20 8.24 -9.96 -9.97
CA PHE A 20 7.07 -10.83 -9.84
C PHE A 20 6.76 -11.18 -8.39
N LYS A 21 7.79 -11.49 -7.59
CA LYS A 21 7.64 -11.74 -6.15
C LYS A 21 7.13 -10.49 -5.40
N SER A 22 7.51 -9.30 -5.86
CA SER A 22 6.97 -8.04 -5.33
C SER A 22 5.47 -7.92 -5.58
N TYR A 23 5.00 -8.27 -6.79
CA TYR A 23 3.57 -8.33 -7.09
C TYR A 23 2.83 -9.34 -6.21
N GLN A 24 3.41 -10.54 -6.04
CA GLN A 24 2.82 -11.57 -5.18
C GLN A 24 2.68 -11.10 -3.73
N LEU A 25 3.68 -10.38 -3.20
CA LEU A 25 3.62 -9.81 -1.86
C LEU A 25 2.48 -8.79 -1.73
N LEU A 26 2.33 -7.89 -2.71
CA LEU A 26 1.30 -6.83 -2.69
C LEU A 26 -0.11 -7.39 -2.82
N LEU A 27 -0.36 -8.32 -3.75
CA LEU A 27 -1.67 -8.96 -3.98
C LEU A 27 -2.14 -9.82 -2.78
N ASN A 28 -1.21 -10.24 -1.94
CA ASN A 28 -1.49 -11.10 -0.79
C ASN A 28 -1.16 -10.41 0.54
N ILE A 29 -1.15 -9.07 0.59
CA ILE A 29 -0.67 -8.28 1.74
C ILE A 29 -1.36 -8.60 3.08
N HIS A 30 -2.56 -9.20 3.03
CA HIS A 30 -3.33 -9.63 4.19
C HIS A 30 -3.12 -11.10 4.57
N ASP A 31 -2.59 -11.95 3.68
CA ASP A 31 -2.35 -13.37 3.94
C ASP A 31 -0.96 -13.59 4.52
N GLN A 32 -0.89 -13.53 5.86
CA GLN A 32 0.35 -13.73 6.60
C GLN A 32 0.99 -15.09 6.34
N ALA A 33 0.20 -16.15 6.18
CA ALA A 33 0.71 -17.50 5.96
C ALA A 33 1.29 -17.66 4.55
N PHE A 34 0.68 -17.03 3.55
CA PHE A 34 1.26 -16.95 2.21
C PHE A 34 2.56 -16.14 2.20
N ILE A 35 2.57 -14.96 2.81
CA ILE A 35 3.76 -14.09 2.83
C ILE A 35 4.92 -14.77 3.53
N GLN A 36 4.70 -15.42 4.67
CA GLN A 36 5.75 -16.15 5.37
C GLN A 36 6.39 -17.22 4.49
N ARG A 37 5.57 -18.03 3.79
CA ARG A 37 6.08 -19.02 2.83
C ARG A 37 6.84 -18.37 1.69
N LEU A 38 6.29 -17.34 1.06
CA LEU A 38 6.94 -16.59 0.00
C LEU A 38 8.32 -16.07 0.41
N LEU A 39 8.45 -15.54 1.64
CA LEU A 39 9.71 -15.02 2.16
C LEU A 39 10.69 -16.15 2.47
N ILE A 40 10.24 -17.25 3.05
CA ILE A 40 11.08 -18.44 3.29
C ILE A 40 11.63 -18.93 1.95
N ASP A 41 10.76 -19.19 0.97
CA ASP A 41 11.15 -19.65 -0.36
C ASP A 41 12.13 -18.66 -1.02
N PHE A 42 11.87 -17.35 -0.90
CA PHE A 42 12.73 -16.30 -1.44
C PHE A 42 14.15 -16.30 -0.84
N PHE A 43 14.25 -16.38 0.48
CA PHE A 43 15.54 -16.34 1.16
C PHE A 43 16.28 -17.69 1.09
N GLU A 44 15.58 -18.81 1.04
CA GLU A 44 16.16 -20.14 0.85
C GLU A 44 16.71 -20.34 -0.58
N GLU A 45 15.97 -19.93 -1.62
CA GLU A 45 16.45 -19.92 -3.01
C GLU A 45 17.70 -19.03 -3.17
N SER A 46 17.75 -17.92 -2.44
CA SER A 46 18.91 -17.02 -2.41
C SER A 46 20.14 -17.62 -1.72
N SER A 47 19.97 -18.67 -0.92
CA SER A 47 21.04 -19.29 -0.12
C SER A 47 21.72 -20.50 -0.79
N SER A 48 21.05 -21.15 -1.74
CA SER A 48 21.39 -22.52 -2.15
C SER A 48 21.99 -22.69 -3.55
N VAL A 49 21.81 -21.76 -4.49
CA VAL A 49 22.27 -21.98 -5.88
C VAL A 49 23.38 -21.05 -6.34
N LEU A 50 23.44 -19.79 -5.92
CA LEU A 50 24.56 -18.90 -6.25
C LEU A 50 24.72 -17.85 -5.13
N ARG A 51 25.94 -17.42 -4.81
CA ARG A 51 26.22 -16.24 -3.97
C ARG A 51 25.78 -14.94 -4.67
N LEU A 52 24.53 -14.87 -5.12
CA LEU A 52 23.99 -13.76 -5.88
C LEU A 52 23.27 -12.81 -4.94
N LYS A 53 24.00 -11.74 -4.60
CA LYS A 53 23.56 -10.34 -4.40
C LYS A 53 22.23 -10.13 -3.68
N GLU A 54 22.28 -9.18 -2.75
CA GLU A 54 21.15 -8.44 -2.19
C GLU A 54 19.91 -8.39 -3.12
N PRO A 55 18.69 -8.56 -2.58
CA PRO A 55 17.45 -8.46 -3.35
C PRO A 55 17.41 -7.15 -4.14
N SER A 56 16.74 -7.15 -5.30
CA SER A 56 16.61 -5.93 -6.10
C SER A 56 16.03 -4.77 -5.26
N CYS A 57 16.42 -3.54 -5.60
CA CYS A 57 15.91 -2.34 -4.94
C CYS A 57 14.36 -2.28 -4.95
N ARG A 58 13.73 -2.83 -6.00
CA ARG A 58 12.28 -2.98 -6.12
C ARG A 58 11.69 -3.87 -5.02
N PHE A 59 12.18 -5.10 -4.92
CA PHE A 59 11.72 -6.02 -3.88
C PHE A 59 11.95 -5.47 -2.48
N GLN A 60 13.12 -4.85 -2.23
CA GLN A 60 13.41 -4.19 -0.95
C GLN A 60 12.41 -3.08 -0.62
N THR A 61 12.02 -2.28 -1.62
CA THR A 61 11.04 -1.19 -1.45
C THR A 61 9.67 -1.76 -1.05
N VAL A 62 9.20 -2.77 -1.78
CA VAL A 62 7.91 -3.42 -1.54
C VAL A 62 7.90 -4.18 -0.21
N PHE A 63 8.99 -4.88 0.12
CA PHE A 63 9.16 -5.54 1.41
C PHE A 63 9.18 -4.54 2.58
N SER A 64 9.87 -3.41 2.43
CA SER A 64 9.88 -2.35 3.44
C SER A 64 8.50 -1.69 3.65
N LEU A 65 7.71 -1.59 2.57
CA LEU A 65 6.32 -1.17 2.63
C LEU A 65 5.48 -2.19 3.40
N TYR A 66 5.63 -3.49 3.11
CA TYR A 66 4.96 -4.56 3.86
C TYR A 66 5.29 -4.54 5.36
N LEU A 67 6.56 -4.36 5.74
CA LEU A 67 6.94 -4.23 7.16
C LEU A 67 6.28 -3.02 7.85
N SER A 68 6.08 -1.93 7.11
CA SER A 68 5.37 -0.76 7.63
C SER A 68 3.89 -1.04 7.83
N TRP A 69 3.27 -1.80 6.92
CA TRP A 69 1.90 -2.29 7.06
C TRP A 69 1.75 -3.25 8.25
N SER A 70 2.58 -4.30 8.32
CA SER A 70 2.46 -5.34 9.34
C SER A 70 2.70 -4.82 10.76
N SER A 71 3.50 -3.77 10.92
CA SER A 71 3.74 -3.09 12.19
C SER A 71 2.68 -2.04 12.56
N GLY A 72 1.65 -1.84 11.73
CA GLY A 72 0.62 -0.82 11.96
C GLY A 72 1.13 0.62 11.77
N ASN A 73 2.26 0.82 11.11
CA ASN A 73 2.80 2.14 10.82
C ASN A 73 2.25 2.68 9.48
N PHE A 74 0.96 3.02 9.49
CA PHE A 74 0.25 3.47 8.29
C PHE A 74 0.84 4.73 7.68
N TYR A 75 1.34 5.67 8.50
CA TYR A 75 2.00 6.88 7.99
C TYR A 75 3.25 6.53 7.14
N ARG A 76 4.12 5.63 7.63
CA ARG A 76 5.27 5.17 6.86
C ARG A 76 4.85 4.33 5.66
N PHE A 77 3.80 3.51 5.80
CA PHE A 77 3.24 2.72 4.72
C PHE A 77 2.82 3.62 3.54
N PHE A 78 1.93 4.60 3.78
CA PHE A 78 1.45 5.50 2.73
C PHE A 78 2.57 6.34 2.12
N LYS A 79 3.52 6.80 2.95
CA LYS A 79 4.71 7.49 2.43
C LYS A 79 5.55 6.63 1.47
N LYS A 80 5.62 5.31 1.71
CA LYS A 80 6.35 4.37 0.85
C LYS A 80 5.60 4.03 -0.44
N CYS A 81 4.26 4.16 -0.46
CA CYS A 81 3.48 3.92 -1.67
C CYS A 81 3.92 4.81 -2.85
N HIS A 82 4.44 6.01 -2.59
CA HIS A 82 4.99 6.90 -3.63
C HIS A 82 6.18 6.34 -4.40
N GLY A 83 6.87 5.32 -3.86
CA GLY A 83 7.99 4.66 -4.53
C GLY A 83 7.59 3.50 -5.43
N LEU A 84 6.31 3.16 -5.51
CA LEU A 84 5.82 2.01 -6.27
C LEU A 84 5.77 2.30 -7.78
N SER A 85 6.00 1.25 -8.58
CA SER A 85 5.73 1.26 -10.03
C SER A 85 4.24 1.43 -10.29
N PHE A 86 3.89 1.70 -11.55
CA PHE A 86 2.49 1.68 -11.95
C PHE A 86 1.81 0.34 -11.62
N LEU A 87 2.43 -0.78 -12.00
CA LEU A 87 1.89 -2.12 -11.76
C LEU A 87 1.85 -2.49 -10.27
N GLU A 88 2.88 -2.15 -9.51
CA GLU A 88 2.92 -2.35 -8.05
C GLU A 88 1.79 -1.55 -7.39
N SER A 89 1.55 -0.31 -7.84
CA SER A 89 0.45 0.52 -7.36
C SER A 89 -0.91 -0.10 -7.70
N CYS A 90 -1.07 -0.66 -8.90
CA CYS A 90 -2.28 -1.37 -9.30
C CYS A 90 -2.53 -2.61 -8.43
N CYS A 91 -1.50 -3.41 -8.13
CA CYS A 91 -1.61 -4.54 -7.21
C CYS A 91 -2.04 -4.10 -5.81
N LEU A 92 -1.52 -2.97 -5.32
CA LEU A 92 -1.88 -2.50 -3.99
C LEU A 92 -3.26 -1.84 -3.93
N LEU A 93 -3.72 -1.24 -5.03
CA LEU A 93 -4.96 -0.45 -5.10
C LEU A 93 -6.19 -1.23 -4.60
N GLU A 94 -6.26 -2.53 -4.85
CA GLU A 94 -7.38 -3.36 -4.40
C GLU A 94 -7.47 -3.48 -2.87
N HIS A 95 -6.37 -3.24 -2.16
CA HIS A 95 -6.28 -3.33 -0.70
C HIS A 95 -6.44 -1.97 -0.01
N PHE A 96 -6.33 -0.85 -0.72
CA PHE A 96 -6.27 0.50 -0.12
C PHE A 96 -7.46 0.80 0.81
N THR A 97 -8.68 0.42 0.42
CA THR A 97 -9.86 0.64 1.28
C THR A 97 -9.75 -0.14 2.58
N THR A 98 -9.39 -1.42 2.52
CA THR A 98 -9.16 -2.26 3.71
C THR A 98 -8.07 -1.67 4.61
N ILE A 99 -6.99 -1.17 4.00
CA ILE A 99 -5.87 -0.55 4.71
C ILE A 99 -6.32 0.73 5.42
N ARG A 100 -7.10 1.59 4.75
CA ARG A 100 -7.69 2.81 5.33
C ARG A 100 -8.62 2.47 6.49
N VAL A 101 -9.44 1.43 6.37
CA VAL A 101 -10.32 0.97 7.45
C VAL A 101 -9.51 0.54 8.67
N HIS A 102 -8.47 -0.27 8.47
CA HIS A 102 -7.59 -0.68 9.57
C HIS A 102 -6.86 0.53 10.19
N PHE A 103 -6.46 1.51 9.39
CA PHE A 103 -5.89 2.74 9.92
C PHE A 103 -6.93 3.52 10.75
N LEU A 104 -8.19 3.57 10.31
CA LEU A 104 -9.28 4.18 11.04
C LEU A 104 -9.51 3.50 12.40
N ASP A 105 -9.45 2.17 12.47
CA ASP A 105 -9.52 1.41 13.72
C ASP A 105 -8.40 1.83 14.68
N VAL A 106 -7.17 1.94 14.17
CA VAL A 106 -6.01 2.34 14.99
C VAL A 106 -6.14 3.79 15.48
N LEU A 107 -6.62 4.71 14.65
CA LEU A 107 -6.89 6.08 15.08
C LEU A 107 -8.04 6.14 16.10
N SER A 108 -9.12 5.41 15.87
CA SER A 108 -10.23 5.30 16.82
C SER A 108 -9.81 4.66 18.13
N ALA A 109 -8.78 3.80 18.13
CA ALA A 109 -8.18 3.25 19.35
C ALA A 109 -7.27 4.26 20.06
N GLY A 110 -6.42 4.97 19.32
CA GLY A 110 -5.40 5.86 19.88
C GLY A 110 -5.90 7.26 20.30
N PHE A 111 -6.97 7.76 19.68
CA PHE A 111 -7.46 9.13 19.89
C PHE A 111 -8.79 9.20 20.64
N GLN A 112 -9.07 8.22 21.51
CA GLN A 112 -10.30 8.13 22.30
C GLN A 112 -10.37 9.25 23.34
N SER A 113 -10.96 10.38 22.97
CA SER A 113 -11.22 11.45 23.92
C SER A 113 -12.30 12.38 23.40
N LYS A 114 -13.29 12.67 24.25
CA LYS A 114 -14.39 13.61 23.93
C LYS A 114 -13.88 15.01 23.57
N HIS A 115 -12.75 15.41 24.12
CA HIS A 115 -12.15 16.73 23.93
C HIS A 115 -11.14 16.77 22.79
N PHE A 116 -10.70 15.61 22.29
CA PHE A 116 -9.75 15.54 21.21
C PHE A 116 -10.49 15.61 19.87
N LYS A 117 -10.16 16.65 19.10
CA LYS A 117 -10.66 16.84 17.75
C LYS A 117 -9.51 16.72 16.78
N PHE A 118 -9.60 15.78 15.85
CA PHE A 118 -8.57 15.58 14.84
C PHE A 118 -8.89 16.41 13.59
N ASN A 119 -7.88 17.02 12.99
CA ASN A 119 -8.03 17.87 11.81
C ASN A 119 -8.28 17.00 10.56
N LEU A 120 -9.33 17.32 9.79
CA LEU A 120 -9.73 16.58 8.59
C LEU A 120 -8.73 16.71 7.43
N GLU A 121 -8.06 17.86 7.25
CA GLU A 121 -7.03 18.03 6.22
C GLU A 121 -5.84 17.09 6.50
N LYS A 122 -5.41 17.03 7.76
CA LYS A 122 -4.36 16.09 8.18
C LYS A 122 -4.80 14.63 7.99
N MET A 123 -6.08 14.34 8.19
CA MET A 123 -6.64 13.02 7.96
C MET A 123 -6.69 12.69 6.47
N GLN A 124 -7.02 13.65 5.63
CA GLN A 124 -7.01 13.52 4.18
C GLN A 124 -5.61 13.12 3.70
N ASP A 125 -4.58 13.81 4.17
CA ASP A 125 -3.18 13.51 3.86
C ASP A 125 -2.78 12.10 4.35
N TRP A 126 -3.13 11.78 5.60
CA TRP A 126 -2.79 10.50 6.22
C TRP A 126 -3.45 9.30 5.53
N PHE A 127 -4.70 9.45 5.10
CA PHE A 127 -5.45 8.41 4.39
C PHE A 127 -5.23 8.47 2.88
N CYS A 128 -4.46 9.46 2.40
CA CYS A 128 -4.16 9.63 1.00
C CYS A 128 -5.43 9.77 0.15
N PHE A 129 -6.35 10.63 0.55
CA PHE A 129 -7.50 11.00 -0.28
C PHE A 129 -7.13 12.19 -1.19
N ASP A 130 -7.54 12.13 -2.45
CA ASP A 130 -7.20 13.19 -3.42
C ASP A 130 -7.95 14.50 -3.14
N ASN A 131 -9.13 14.41 -2.53
CA ASN A 131 -9.98 15.54 -2.17
C ASN A 131 -10.71 15.29 -0.84
N GLU A 132 -11.22 16.38 -0.24
CA GLU A 132 -11.97 16.34 1.02
C GLU A 132 -13.31 15.60 0.88
N LYS A 133 -13.96 15.63 -0.30
CA LYS A 133 -15.27 15.01 -0.51
C LYS A 133 -15.19 13.49 -0.35
N ASP A 134 -14.16 12.85 -0.89
CA ASP A 134 -13.96 11.41 -0.78
C ASP A 134 -13.70 10.98 0.66
N LEU A 135 -12.91 11.77 1.40
CA LEU A 135 -12.74 11.57 2.84
C LEU A 135 -14.09 11.66 3.56
N TYR A 136 -14.91 12.67 3.25
CA TYR A 136 -16.21 12.86 3.91
C TYR A 136 -17.18 11.72 3.60
N GLU A 137 -17.22 11.24 2.35
CA GLU A 137 -18.00 10.06 1.98
C GLU A 137 -17.51 8.81 2.72
N PHE A 138 -16.21 8.61 2.81
CA PHE A 138 -15.60 7.52 3.59
C PHE A 138 -16.01 7.59 5.07
N LEU A 139 -15.91 8.77 5.71
CA LEU A 139 -16.30 8.95 7.11
C LEU A 139 -17.81 8.77 7.33
N LYS A 140 -18.64 9.24 6.40
CA LYS A 140 -20.11 9.05 6.41
C LYS A 140 -20.45 7.56 6.32
N HIS A 141 -19.81 6.82 5.42
CA HIS A 141 -20.02 5.39 5.26
C HIS A 141 -19.76 4.62 6.57
N PHE A 142 -18.70 4.99 7.31
CA PHE A 142 -18.36 4.38 8.59
C PHE A 142 -19.08 5.00 9.81
N ASN A 143 -20.09 5.85 9.59
CA ASN A 143 -20.86 6.51 10.64
C ASN A 143 -19.96 7.23 11.68
N LEU A 144 -18.89 7.87 11.20
CA LEU A 144 -18.00 8.65 12.06
C LEU A 144 -18.47 10.11 12.08
N PRO A 145 -18.72 10.70 13.26
CA PRO A 145 -19.14 12.09 13.35
C PRO A 145 -17.99 13.05 13.04
N PHE A 146 -18.20 13.95 12.09
CA PHE A 146 -17.29 15.05 11.77
C PHE A 146 -18.06 16.35 11.55
N ASP A 147 -17.35 17.46 11.72
CA ASP A 147 -17.81 18.83 11.52
C ASP A 147 -17.14 19.38 10.27
N GLU A 148 -17.90 19.52 9.19
CA GLU A 148 -17.45 20.07 7.91
C GLU A 148 -17.01 21.53 8.03
N ASN A 149 -17.69 22.33 8.88
CA ASN A 149 -17.39 23.77 9.01
C ASN A 149 -16.08 24.00 9.76
N ASN A 150 -15.85 23.25 10.84
CA ASN A 150 -14.63 23.36 11.64
C ASN A 150 -13.51 22.43 11.18
N LYS A 151 -13.73 21.66 10.10
CA LYS A 151 -12.81 20.66 9.54
C LYS A 151 -12.25 19.69 10.59
N GLN A 152 -13.13 19.15 11.44
CA GLN A 152 -12.74 18.36 12.61
C GLN A 152 -13.51 17.04 12.70
N VAL A 153 -12.84 15.98 13.14
CA VAL A 153 -13.45 14.68 13.44
C VAL A 153 -13.23 14.31 14.91
N ASN A 154 -14.22 13.67 15.53
CA ASN A 154 -14.16 13.28 16.93
C ASN A 154 -14.28 11.76 17.09
N PHE A 155 -13.23 11.15 17.64
CA PHE A 155 -13.19 9.74 18.01
C PHE A 155 -13.72 9.57 19.44
N GLN A 156 -15.04 9.67 19.60
CA GLN A 156 -15.68 9.69 20.93
C GLN A 156 -15.62 8.33 21.65
N GLN A 157 -15.62 7.22 20.90
CA GLN A 157 -15.61 5.85 21.43
C GLN A 157 -14.82 4.95 20.49
N LYS A 158 -14.33 3.82 21.02
CA LYS A 158 -13.78 2.74 20.21
C LYS A 158 -14.87 2.23 19.27
N LYS A 159 -14.66 2.39 17.98
CA LYS A 159 -15.43 1.70 16.95
C LYS A 159 -14.49 0.74 16.25
N THR A 160 -15.01 -0.45 15.96
CA THR A 160 -14.38 -1.37 15.01
C THR A 160 -15.14 -1.19 13.71
N PHE A 161 -14.43 -0.84 12.65
CA PHE A 161 -14.98 -0.62 11.33
C PHE A 161 -14.87 -1.90 10.51
N GLN A 162 -15.92 -2.25 9.79
CA GLN A 162 -15.94 -3.43 8.92
C GLN A 162 -16.46 -3.04 7.55
N LEU A 163 -15.85 -3.62 6.51
CA LEU A 163 -16.36 -3.53 5.15
C LEU A 163 -17.47 -4.57 4.98
N GLU A 164 -18.71 -4.12 4.94
CA GLU A 164 -19.89 -4.99 4.98
C GLU A 164 -20.08 -5.81 3.68
N SER A 165 -19.64 -5.31 2.51
CA SER A 165 -19.73 -6.06 1.25
C SER A 165 -18.56 -5.87 0.27
N ARG A 166 -18.49 -6.75 -0.75
CA ARG A 166 -17.62 -6.56 -1.93
C ARG A 166 -18.06 -5.34 -2.76
N SER A 167 -19.37 -5.05 -2.83
CA SER A 167 -19.88 -3.89 -3.58
C SER A 167 -19.37 -2.59 -2.97
N ASP A 168 -19.44 -2.47 -1.64
CA ASP A 168 -18.95 -1.29 -0.91
C ASP A 168 -17.46 -1.06 -1.17
N ARG A 169 -16.67 -2.14 -1.24
CA ARG A 169 -15.26 -2.04 -1.63
C ARG A 169 -15.10 -1.43 -3.02
N PHE A 170 -15.82 -1.91 -4.03
CA PHE A 170 -15.68 -1.38 -5.39
C PHE A 170 -16.17 0.06 -5.52
N ASP A 171 -17.25 0.43 -4.83
CA ASP A 171 -17.79 1.78 -4.85
C ASP A 171 -16.85 2.76 -4.14
N LEU A 172 -16.28 2.39 -2.99
CA LEU A 172 -15.26 3.18 -2.32
C LEU A 172 -13.94 3.23 -3.10
N ILE A 173 -13.51 2.15 -3.74
CA ILE A 173 -12.28 2.14 -4.57
C ILE A 173 -12.44 3.07 -5.79
N ARG A 174 -13.60 3.05 -6.46
CA ARG A 174 -13.90 3.91 -7.62
C ARG A 174 -14.01 5.39 -7.28
N LYS A 175 -14.49 5.70 -6.08
CA LYS A 175 -14.65 7.09 -5.61
C LYS A 175 -13.37 7.63 -5.00
N CYS A 176 -12.67 6.80 -4.23
CA CYS A 176 -11.47 7.17 -3.47
C CYS A 176 -10.19 6.72 -4.19
N THR A 177 -10.22 6.70 -5.53
CA THR A 177 -9.10 6.27 -6.35
C THR A 177 -7.96 7.26 -6.12
N TYR A 178 -6.84 6.75 -5.59
CA TYR A 178 -5.65 7.54 -5.34
C TYR A 178 -4.90 7.75 -6.66
N ILE A 179 -5.48 8.59 -7.52
CA ILE A 179 -5.01 8.88 -8.88
C ILE A 179 -3.59 9.48 -8.81
N LYS A 180 -3.29 10.25 -7.76
CA LYS A 180 -1.98 10.86 -7.54
C LYS A 180 -0.82 9.86 -7.40
N LEU A 181 -1.01 8.63 -6.89
CA LEU A 181 0.09 7.66 -6.92
C LEU A 181 0.39 7.20 -8.32
N ILE A 182 -0.65 6.85 -9.06
CA ILE A 182 -0.53 6.36 -10.44
C ILE A 182 0.12 7.44 -11.32
N GLU A 183 -0.24 8.71 -11.12
CA GLU A 183 0.35 9.84 -11.82
C GLU A 183 1.82 10.08 -11.42
N ASN A 184 2.14 10.06 -10.12
CA ASN A 184 3.52 10.21 -9.64
C ASN A 184 4.43 9.05 -10.10
N SER A 185 3.92 7.81 -10.13
CA SER A 185 4.65 6.65 -10.64
C SER A 185 4.95 6.79 -12.14
N ARG A 186 4.01 7.33 -12.94
CA ARG A 186 4.23 7.62 -14.36
C ARG A 186 5.26 8.72 -14.60
N GLU A 187 5.28 9.75 -13.74
CA GLU A 187 6.32 10.80 -13.80
C GLU A 187 7.71 10.28 -13.42
N LEU A 188 7.80 9.35 -12.46
CA LEU A 188 9.05 8.70 -12.09
C LEU A 188 9.57 7.76 -13.19
N GLU A 189 8.68 6.98 -13.81
CA GLU A 189 9.03 6.10 -14.93
C GLU A 189 9.47 6.89 -16.16
N SER A 190 8.77 7.96 -16.54
CA SER A 190 9.15 8.81 -17.68
C SER A 190 10.51 9.48 -17.52
N LYS A 191 10.87 9.92 -16.30
CA LYS A 191 12.21 10.46 -16.00
C LYS A 191 13.33 9.42 -16.16
N ASN A 192 13.07 8.17 -15.78
CA ASN A 192 14.04 7.08 -15.92
C ASN A 192 14.24 6.66 -17.39
N TYR A 193 13.19 6.66 -18.22
CA TYR A 193 13.33 6.36 -19.65
C TYR A 193 14.08 7.46 -20.42
N THR A 194 13.99 8.73 -20.00
CA THR A 194 14.69 9.84 -20.67
C THR A 194 16.21 9.78 -20.47
N GLN A 195 16.69 9.18 -19.37
CA GLN A 195 18.13 9.04 -19.09
C GLN A 195 18.81 7.87 -19.83
N VAL A 196 18.03 6.94 -20.41
CA VAL A 196 18.58 5.76 -21.12
C VAL A 196 18.76 6.01 -22.63
N ILE A 197 18.20 7.10 -23.17
CA ILE A 197 18.12 7.34 -24.63
C ILE A 197 19.15 8.37 -25.15
N LEU A 198 20.02 8.93 -24.30
CA LEU A 198 21.12 9.79 -24.76
C LEU A 198 22.43 9.00 -24.80
N PRO A 199 22.88 8.49 -25.97
CA PRO A 199 24.25 8.04 -26.12
C PRO A 199 25.17 9.28 -26.15
N THR A 200 26.06 9.39 -25.16
CA THR A 200 27.33 10.13 -25.31
C THR A 200 28.29 9.35 -26.18
#